data_AF-A0A149ZXW5-F1
#
_entry.id   AF-A0A149ZXW5-F1
#
_cell.length_a   1.000
_cell.length_b   1.000
_cell.length_c   1.000
_cell.angle_alpha   90.00
_cell.angle_beta   90.00
_cell.angle_gamma   90.00
#
_symmetry.space_group_name_H-M   'P 1'
#
loop_
_entity.id
_entity.type
_entity.pdbx_description
1 polymer ?
#
loop_
_entity_poly.entity_id
_entity_poly.type
_entity_poly.pdbx_seq_one_letter_code
_entity_poly.pdbx_strand_id
1 'polypeptide(L)'
;MGGDAAGSGAPSLQSSHVDPDALVLAGRRLRPDADDLPSPRFADDVWDLRAGHHLPNVEANRLRIRFYVVDDPIWRLTAKEYLYARLTDATLAEGRLPAITTLMIEFNVLRALFAYLTEFYPGLRLADIEDDQILENFLTIRAVGVGARWKPQRRSGDAWSLMLLHRASDRLTADRLVHLPFRGRTAREIAGSRFYGENRTPRIPPEVLAPYLRGALFYVQVAANDILAAEKERQQLAESA
;
A
#
# COMPACT_ATOMS: atom_id res chain seq x y z
N MET A 1 37.63 -3.69 45.02
CA MET A 1 36.19 -4.00 45.13
C MET A 1 35.52 -3.42 43.92
N GLY A 2 35.40 -4.23 42.86
CA GLY A 2 34.68 -3.88 41.64
C GLY A 2 33.19 -4.11 41.85
N GLY A 3 32.40 -3.09 41.57
CA GLY A 3 30.95 -3.20 41.42
C GLY A 3 30.61 -2.88 39.98
N ASP A 4 30.59 -3.90 39.14
CA ASP A 4 29.98 -3.83 37.81
C ASP A 4 28.46 -3.70 38.01
N ALA A 5 27.98 -2.46 37.91
CA ALA A 5 26.56 -2.20 37.71
C ALA A 5 26.21 -2.63 36.28
N ALA A 6 25.78 -3.87 36.13
CA ALA A 6 25.09 -4.33 34.94
C ALA A 6 23.83 -3.48 34.75
N GLY A 7 23.95 -2.44 33.91
CA GLY A 7 22.82 -1.72 33.36
C GLY A 7 22.01 -2.69 32.52
N SER A 8 20.96 -3.24 33.12
CA SER A 8 19.91 -3.98 32.43
C SER A 8 19.20 -3.04 31.45
N GLY A 9 19.79 -2.84 30.27
CA GLY A 9 19.12 -2.22 29.15
C GLY A 9 17.90 -3.06 28.81
N ALA A 10 16.71 -2.47 28.84
CA ALA A 10 15.53 -3.12 28.28
C ALA A 10 15.88 -3.60 26.86
N PRO A 11 15.55 -4.84 26.47
CA PRO A 11 15.88 -5.33 25.15
C PRO A 11 15.32 -4.35 24.12
N SER A 12 16.19 -3.79 23.28
CA SER A 12 15.78 -2.92 22.18
C SER A 12 14.84 -3.72 21.30
N LEU A 13 13.61 -3.23 21.14
CA LEU A 13 12.63 -3.85 20.25
C LEU A 13 13.17 -3.80 18.81
N GLN A 14 13.69 -4.93 18.34
CA GLN A 14 14.31 -5.09 17.02
C GLN A 14 13.65 -6.23 16.27
N SER A 15 13.67 -6.15 14.94
CA SER A 15 13.19 -7.25 14.10
C SER A 15 14.12 -8.46 14.20
N SER A 16 13.56 -9.66 14.31
CA SER A 16 14.28 -10.92 14.17
C SER A 16 14.40 -11.37 12.71
N HIS A 17 13.69 -10.72 11.79
CA HIS A 17 13.55 -11.12 10.39
C HIS A 17 14.25 -10.18 9.41
N VAL A 18 14.43 -8.91 9.77
CA VAL A 18 14.93 -7.88 8.86
C VAL A 18 16.07 -7.12 9.51
N ASP A 19 17.21 -7.05 8.81
CA ASP A 19 18.35 -6.24 9.22
C ASP A 19 17.93 -4.75 9.28
N PRO A 20 18.27 -4.00 10.35
CA PRO A 20 17.96 -2.56 10.45
C PRO A 20 18.45 -1.73 9.26
N ASP A 21 19.56 -2.12 8.63
CA ASP A 21 20.15 -1.43 7.48
C ASP A 21 19.65 -1.93 6.12
N ALA A 22 18.73 -2.91 6.10
CA ALA A 22 18.15 -3.42 4.87
C ALA A 22 17.44 -2.30 4.08
N LEU A 23 17.73 -2.21 2.78
CA LEU A 23 17.09 -1.24 1.90
C LEU A 23 15.65 -1.66 1.59
N VAL A 24 14.71 -0.76 1.87
CA VAL A 24 13.25 -1.00 1.76
C VAL A 24 12.79 -1.23 0.32
N LEU A 25 13.46 -0.63 -0.67
CA LEU A 25 13.15 -0.80 -2.09
C LEU A 25 14.05 -1.82 -2.79
N ALA A 26 14.79 -2.64 -2.04
CA ALA A 26 15.60 -3.71 -2.61
C ALA A 26 14.73 -4.64 -3.49
N GLY A 27 15.19 -4.92 -4.71
CA GLY A 27 14.49 -5.78 -5.66
C GLY A 27 13.32 -5.12 -6.42
N ARG A 28 13.04 -3.82 -6.18
CA ARG A 28 12.07 -3.07 -6.99
C ARG A 28 12.73 -2.35 -8.16
N ARG A 29 11.99 -2.23 -9.27
CA ARG A 29 12.37 -1.30 -10.33
C ARG A 29 12.19 0.12 -9.83
N LEU A 30 13.26 0.89 -9.88
CA LEU A 30 13.26 2.30 -9.57
C LEU A 30 13.03 3.12 -10.84
N ARG A 31 12.53 4.33 -10.69
CA ARG A 31 12.42 5.27 -11.81
C ARG A 31 13.81 5.64 -12.33
N PRO A 32 13.98 5.84 -13.65
CA PRO A 32 15.26 6.25 -14.22
C PRO A 32 15.76 7.62 -13.73
N ASP A 33 14.86 8.50 -13.29
CA ASP A 33 15.17 9.83 -12.78
C ASP A 33 15.22 9.89 -11.24
N ALA A 34 15.28 8.75 -10.57
CA ALA A 34 15.33 8.65 -9.11
C ALA A 34 16.76 8.51 -8.54
N ASP A 35 17.79 8.75 -9.35
CA ASP A 35 19.20 8.57 -8.95
C ASP A 35 19.58 9.37 -7.68
N ASP A 36 18.92 10.52 -7.45
CA ASP A 36 19.14 11.38 -6.29
C ASP A 36 18.29 11.01 -5.05
N LEU A 37 17.39 10.03 -5.15
CA LEU A 37 16.51 9.63 -4.04
C LEU A 37 17.09 8.41 -3.32
N PRO A 38 17.69 8.55 -2.12
CA PRO A 38 18.20 7.42 -1.37
C PRO A 38 17.06 6.47 -1.01
N SER A 39 17.29 5.16 -1.15
CA SER A 39 16.34 4.16 -0.67
C SER A 39 16.31 4.19 0.86
N PRO A 40 15.13 4.28 1.49
CA PRO A 40 15.04 4.25 2.95
C PRO A 40 15.51 2.91 3.50
N ARG A 41 16.06 2.92 4.71
CA ARG A 41 16.45 1.74 5.47
C ARG A 41 15.28 1.22 6.30
N PHE A 42 15.29 -0.07 6.63
CA PHE A 42 14.25 -0.66 7.46
C PHE A 42 14.14 0.05 8.81
N ALA A 43 15.27 0.41 9.45
CA ALA A 43 15.27 1.11 10.73
C ALA A 43 14.64 2.51 10.69
N ASP A 44 14.57 3.17 9.53
CA ASP A 44 14.03 4.52 9.41
C ASP A 44 12.55 4.59 9.83
N ASP A 45 12.15 5.65 10.52
CA ASP A 45 10.75 5.91 10.89
C ASP A 45 9.95 6.57 9.76
N VAL A 46 10.61 6.96 8.67
CA VAL A 46 9.98 7.48 7.47
C VAL A 46 10.53 6.75 6.25
N TRP A 47 9.65 6.07 5.52
CA TRP A 47 10.01 5.48 4.24
C TRP A 47 9.48 6.36 3.12
N ASP A 48 10.41 6.97 2.37
CA ASP A 48 10.11 7.67 1.14
C ASP A 48 10.16 6.70 -0.05
N LEU A 49 8.98 6.35 -0.57
CA LEU A 49 8.84 5.31 -1.59
C LEU A 49 8.71 5.91 -3.01
N ARG A 50 8.96 7.21 -3.19
CA ARG A 50 8.81 7.89 -4.49
C ARG A 50 9.65 7.26 -5.60
N ALA A 51 10.86 6.82 -5.29
CA ALA A 51 11.76 6.20 -6.25
C ALA A 51 11.18 4.95 -6.93
N GLY A 52 10.30 4.20 -6.25
CA GLY A 52 9.69 2.98 -6.80
C GLY A 52 8.32 3.19 -7.46
N HIS A 53 7.83 4.43 -7.58
CA HIS A 53 6.48 4.73 -8.10
C HIS A 53 6.54 5.46 -9.45
N HIS A 54 6.22 4.76 -10.55
CA HIS A 54 6.43 5.26 -11.91
C HIS A 54 5.36 6.21 -12.47
N LEU A 55 4.18 6.36 -11.83
CA LEU A 55 3.13 7.23 -12.37
C LEU A 55 3.31 8.69 -11.88
N PRO A 56 3.18 9.70 -12.76
CA PRO A 56 3.43 11.10 -12.41
C PRO A 56 2.28 11.77 -11.64
N ASN A 57 1.10 11.14 -11.59
CA ASN A 57 -0.15 11.73 -11.10
C ASN A 57 -0.43 11.50 -9.60
N VAL A 58 0.60 11.15 -8.82
CA VAL A 58 0.46 10.92 -7.37
C VAL A 58 1.31 11.94 -6.62
N GLU A 59 0.66 12.70 -5.74
CA GLU A 59 1.34 13.67 -4.88
C GLU A 59 2.47 13.01 -4.08
N ALA A 60 3.65 13.64 -4.08
CA ALA A 60 4.85 13.15 -3.41
C ALA A 60 4.61 12.76 -1.93
N ASN A 61 3.78 13.53 -1.22
CA ASN A 61 3.44 13.26 0.18
C ASN A 61 2.70 11.93 0.38
N ARG A 62 1.93 11.50 -0.62
CA ARG A 62 1.14 10.26 -0.58
C ARG A 62 2.00 9.00 -0.72
N LEU A 63 3.28 9.15 -1.06
CA LEU A 63 4.24 8.05 -1.23
C LEU A 63 5.24 7.95 -0.06
N ARG A 64 4.97 8.65 1.05
CA ARG A 64 5.77 8.58 2.28
C ARG A 64 4.99 7.89 3.38
N ILE A 65 5.56 6.81 3.91
CA ILE A 65 5.03 6.12 5.09
C ILE A 65 5.75 6.69 6.32
N ARG A 66 4.99 7.04 7.35
CA ARG A 66 5.50 7.67 8.57
C ARG A 66 5.08 6.82 9.75
N PHE A 67 6.01 6.10 10.34
CA PHE A 67 5.73 5.10 11.37
C PHE A 67 5.52 5.70 12.75
N TYR A 68 6.04 6.92 13.00
CA TYR A 68 5.82 7.64 14.25
C TYR A 68 4.35 7.98 14.54
N VAL A 69 3.44 7.84 13.56
CA VAL A 69 1.99 8.00 13.78
C VAL A 69 1.34 6.82 14.49
N VAL A 70 2.08 5.72 14.67
CA VAL A 70 1.69 4.56 15.47
C VAL A 70 2.44 4.68 16.78
N ASP A 71 1.75 4.97 17.87
CA ASP A 71 2.38 5.29 19.17
C ASP A 71 3.01 4.07 19.83
N ASP A 72 2.31 2.93 19.80
CA ASP A 72 2.79 1.67 20.37
C ASP A 72 4.00 1.14 19.57
N PRO A 73 5.19 0.99 20.20
CA PRO A 73 6.40 0.56 19.50
C PRO A 73 6.30 -0.88 18.97
N ILE A 74 5.55 -1.77 19.62
CA ILE A 74 5.32 -3.15 19.16
C ILE A 74 4.55 -3.13 17.85
N TRP A 75 3.45 -2.39 17.79
CA TRP A 75 2.66 -2.27 16.56
C TRP A 75 3.38 -1.47 15.47
N ARG A 76 4.23 -0.52 15.85
CA ARG A 76 5.11 0.16 14.90
C ARG A 76 6.05 -0.83 14.23
N LEU A 77 6.73 -1.69 15.00
CA LEU A 77 7.59 -2.74 14.44
C LEU A 77 6.77 -3.72 13.58
N THR A 78 5.64 -4.21 14.06
CA THR A 78 4.74 -5.09 13.30
C THR A 78 4.33 -4.48 11.94
N ALA A 79 3.99 -3.18 11.90
CA ALA A 79 3.67 -2.51 10.65
C ALA A 79 4.86 -2.39 9.70
N LYS A 80 6.07 -2.11 10.22
CA LYS A 80 7.30 -2.06 9.43
C LYS A 80 7.59 -3.43 8.81
N GLU A 81 7.58 -4.49 9.61
CA GLU A 81 7.84 -5.86 9.14
C GLU A 81 6.81 -6.31 8.12
N TYR A 82 5.52 -6.08 8.39
CA TYR A 82 4.45 -6.40 7.45
C TYR A 82 4.65 -5.70 6.10
N LEU A 83 4.87 -4.38 6.10
CA LEU A 83 5.04 -3.62 4.86
C LEU A 83 6.33 -3.99 4.13
N TYR A 84 7.42 -4.24 4.85
CA TYR A 84 8.68 -4.71 4.27
C TYR A 84 8.48 -6.05 3.56
N ALA A 85 7.81 -7.01 4.23
CA ALA A 85 7.50 -8.30 3.63
C ALA A 85 6.61 -8.13 2.39
N ARG A 86 5.61 -7.25 2.42
CA ARG A 86 4.78 -6.93 1.24
C ARG A 86 5.56 -6.25 0.12
N LEU A 87 6.65 -5.54 0.43
CA LEU A 87 7.50 -4.87 -0.55
C LEU A 87 8.44 -5.82 -1.27
N THR A 88 8.90 -6.88 -0.59
CA THR A 88 9.99 -7.76 -1.03
C THR A 88 9.54 -9.18 -1.37
N ASP A 89 8.46 -9.66 -0.78
CA ASP A 89 7.96 -11.03 -0.93
C ASP A 89 6.66 -11.07 -1.75
N ALA A 90 6.78 -11.50 -3.01
CA ALA A 90 5.65 -11.65 -3.91
C ALA A 90 4.72 -12.82 -3.53
N THR A 91 5.20 -13.77 -2.71
CA THR A 91 4.45 -14.99 -2.34
C THR A 91 3.37 -14.73 -1.30
N LEU A 92 3.47 -13.64 -0.53
CA LEU A 92 2.42 -13.22 0.41
C LEU A 92 1.09 -12.90 -0.31
N ALA A 93 1.15 -12.52 -1.58
CA ALA A 93 -0.03 -12.33 -2.41
C ALA A 93 -0.04 -13.32 -3.58
N GLU A 94 -0.71 -12.98 -4.67
CA GLU A 94 -0.89 -13.79 -5.88
C GLU A 94 0.39 -13.80 -6.78
N GLY A 95 1.57 -13.95 -6.18
CA GLY A 95 2.85 -14.07 -6.90
C GLY A 95 3.35 -12.76 -7.55
N ARG A 96 2.83 -11.60 -7.13
CA ARG A 96 3.27 -10.28 -7.61
C ARG A 96 3.43 -9.30 -6.47
N LEU A 97 4.45 -8.45 -6.58
CA LEU A 97 4.63 -7.33 -5.67
C LEU A 97 3.51 -6.29 -5.88
N PRO A 98 2.92 -5.75 -4.80
CA PRO A 98 1.88 -4.74 -4.89
C PRO A 98 2.42 -3.40 -5.40
N ALA A 99 1.56 -2.60 -6.00
CA ALA A 99 1.85 -1.20 -6.24
C ALA A 99 2.12 -0.47 -4.91
N ILE A 100 2.97 0.55 -4.93
CA ILE A 100 3.29 1.34 -3.73
C ILE A 100 2.02 1.98 -3.16
N THR A 101 1.11 2.44 -4.01
CA THR A 101 -0.18 3.00 -3.59
C THR A 101 -1.05 1.98 -2.83
N THR A 102 -0.96 0.68 -3.15
CA THR A 102 -1.62 -0.38 -2.40
C THR A 102 -1.06 -0.48 -0.98
N LEU A 103 0.26 -0.39 -0.81
CA LEU A 103 0.89 -0.41 0.51
C LEU A 103 0.47 0.78 1.37
N MET A 104 0.25 1.95 0.76
CA MET A 104 -0.30 3.10 1.46
C MET A 104 -1.72 2.84 1.98
N ILE A 105 -2.53 2.10 1.22
CA ILE A 105 -3.86 1.68 1.66
C ILE A 105 -3.73 0.69 2.82
N GLU A 106 -2.91 -0.34 2.67
CA GLU A 106 -2.68 -1.39 3.69
C GLU A 106 -2.17 -0.76 5.01
N PHE A 107 -1.20 0.17 4.96
CA PHE A 107 -0.73 0.90 6.15
C PHE A 107 -1.85 1.69 6.83
N ASN A 108 -2.72 2.35 6.06
CA ASN A 108 -3.87 3.05 6.61
C ASN A 108 -4.89 2.10 7.26
N VAL A 109 -4.99 0.85 6.79
CA VAL A 109 -5.82 -0.18 7.44
C VAL A 109 -5.18 -0.58 8.77
N LEU A 110 -3.88 -0.88 8.80
CA LEU A 110 -3.18 -1.22 10.05
C LEU A 110 -3.30 -0.11 11.09
N ARG A 111 -3.03 1.14 10.71
CA ARG A 111 -3.17 2.27 11.61
C ARG A 111 -4.60 2.40 12.17
N ALA A 112 -5.60 2.20 11.32
CA ALA A 112 -6.99 2.25 11.76
C ALA A 112 -7.35 1.06 12.68
N LEU A 113 -6.81 -0.13 12.42
CA LEU A 113 -6.98 -1.30 13.26
C LEU A 113 -6.35 -1.06 14.64
N PHE A 114 -5.12 -0.57 14.68
CA PHE A 114 -4.43 -0.24 15.93
C PHE A 114 -5.19 0.79 16.75
N ALA A 115 -5.63 1.90 16.12
CA ALA A 115 -6.45 2.89 16.80
C ALA A 115 -7.76 2.29 17.34
N TYR A 116 -8.42 1.44 16.56
CA TYR A 116 -9.63 0.72 16.97
C TYR A 116 -9.38 -0.20 18.18
N LEU A 117 -8.30 -0.98 18.15
CA LEU A 117 -7.95 -1.86 19.27
C LEU A 117 -7.59 -1.05 20.53
N THR A 118 -6.83 0.03 20.40
CA THR A 118 -6.55 0.93 21.54
C THR A 118 -7.82 1.51 22.13
N GLU A 119 -8.77 1.95 21.29
CA GLU A 119 -9.99 2.63 21.74
C GLU A 119 -11.00 1.66 22.37
N PHE A 120 -11.24 0.50 21.75
CA PHE A 120 -12.33 -0.40 22.13
C PHE A 120 -11.87 -1.65 22.90
N TYR A 121 -10.58 -2.01 22.82
CA TYR A 121 -10.00 -3.20 23.45
C TYR A 121 -8.61 -2.90 24.06
N PRO A 122 -8.51 -1.93 24.99
CA PRO A 122 -7.22 -1.48 25.51
C PRO A 122 -6.42 -2.64 26.11
N GLY A 123 -5.19 -2.81 25.62
CA GLY A 123 -4.27 -3.87 26.03
C GLY A 123 -4.34 -5.16 25.19
N LEU A 124 -5.35 -5.33 24.34
CA LEU A 124 -5.48 -6.50 23.47
C LEU A 124 -4.41 -6.47 22.36
N ARG A 125 -3.60 -7.53 22.25
CA ARG A 125 -2.63 -7.73 21.16
C ARG A 125 -3.26 -8.47 19.98
N LEU A 126 -2.67 -8.35 18.79
CA LEU A 126 -3.14 -9.08 17.61
C LEU A 126 -3.10 -10.60 17.84
N ALA A 127 -2.09 -11.06 18.57
CA ALA A 127 -1.90 -12.49 18.88
C ALA A 127 -3.02 -13.06 19.75
N ASP A 128 -3.69 -12.21 20.53
CA ASP A 128 -4.73 -12.59 21.48
C ASP A 128 -6.15 -12.42 20.90
N ILE A 129 -6.28 -12.00 19.64
CA ILE A 129 -7.56 -11.96 18.95
C ILE A 129 -7.97 -13.39 18.63
N GLU A 130 -9.02 -13.91 19.26
CA GLU A 130 -9.54 -15.27 19.04
C GLU A 130 -10.91 -15.28 18.33
N ASP A 131 -11.57 -14.12 18.23
CA ASP A 131 -12.93 -13.99 17.70
C ASP A 131 -12.99 -13.04 16.49
N ASP A 132 -13.58 -13.54 15.41
CA ASP A 132 -13.86 -12.77 14.19
C ASP A 132 -14.79 -11.57 14.46
N GLN A 133 -15.60 -11.60 15.53
CA GLN A 133 -16.48 -10.49 15.86
C GLN A 133 -15.72 -9.17 16.03
N ILE A 134 -14.50 -9.21 16.56
CA ILE A 134 -13.64 -8.01 16.70
C ILE A 134 -13.28 -7.47 15.31
N LEU A 135 -12.88 -8.35 14.39
CA LEU A 135 -12.51 -7.97 13.02
C LEU A 135 -13.72 -7.50 12.21
N GLU A 136 -14.87 -8.16 12.35
CA GLU A 136 -16.13 -7.78 11.67
C GLU A 136 -16.67 -6.43 12.19
N ASN A 137 -16.51 -6.15 13.48
CA ASN A 137 -16.85 -4.85 14.08
C ASN A 137 -15.92 -3.75 13.56
N PHE A 138 -14.61 -4.00 13.50
CA PHE A 138 -13.65 -3.11 12.86
C PHE A 138 -14.07 -2.77 11.42
N LEU A 139 -14.38 -3.78 10.60
CA LEU A 139 -14.85 -3.59 9.22
C LEU A 139 -16.13 -2.75 9.14
N THR A 140 -17.01 -2.88 10.13
CA THR A 140 -18.27 -2.14 10.20
C THR A 140 -18.03 -0.66 10.52
N ILE A 141 -17.18 -0.37 11.51
CA ILE A 141 -16.77 1.00 11.86
C ILE A 141 -16.05 1.67 10.68
N ARG A 142 -15.18 0.94 9.99
CA ARG A 142 -14.47 1.41 8.80
C ARG A 142 -15.37 1.80 7.63
N ALA A 143 -16.59 1.28 7.58
CA ALA A 143 -17.59 1.58 6.57
C ALA A 143 -18.55 2.72 6.96
N VAL A 144 -18.44 3.26 8.19
CA VAL A 144 -19.22 4.43 8.62
C VAL A 144 -18.82 5.65 7.78
N GLY A 145 -19.80 6.44 7.34
CA GLY A 145 -19.59 7.61 6.47
C GLY A 145 -19.22 7.28 5.02
N VAL A 146 -18.93 6.03 4.68
CA VAL A 146 -18.69 5.61 3.30
C VAL A 146 -20.02 5.51 2.55
N GLY A 147 -20.12 6.19 1.40
CA GLY A 147 -21.33 6.12 0.57
C GLY A 147 -21.68 4.68 0.19
N ALA A 148 -22.98 4.34 0.19
CA ALA A 148 -23.47 2.96 0.06
C ALA A 148 -22.85 2.17 -1.11
N ARG A 149 -22.62 2.83 -2.26
CA ARG A 149 -22.00 2.22 -3.44
C ARG A 149 -20.57 1.71 -3.22
N TRP A 150 -19.82 2.30 -2.28
CA TRP A 150 -18.41 2.01 -2.04
C TRP A 150 -18.17 1.13 -0.81
N LYS A 151 -19.18 0.94 0.04
CA LYS A 151 -19.07 0.13 1.26
C LYS A 151 -18.56 -1.30 0.98
N PRO A 152 -19.07 -2.05 -0.02
CA PRO A 152 -18.58 -3.39 -0.30
C PRO A 152 -17.09 -3.38 -0.70
N GLN A 153 -16.69 -2.44 -1.56
CA GLN A 153 -15.30 -2.33 -2.00
C GLN A 153 -14.35 -2.01 -0.86
N ARG A 154 -14.73 -1.07 0.02
CA ARG A 154 -13.96 -0.72 1.22
C ARG A 154 -13.84 -1.91 2.16
N ARG A 155 -14.96 -2.58 2.46
CA ARG A 155 -15.01 -3.75 3.34
C ARG A 155 -14.14 -4.88 2.79
N SER A 156 -14.21 -5.15 1.48
CA SER A 156 -13.37 -6.15 0.81
C SER A 156 -11.88 -5.81 0.93
N GLY A 157 -11.49 -4.56 0.70
CA GLY A 157 -10.08 -4.15 0.76
C GLY A 157 -9.50 -4.21 2.17
N ASP A 158 -10.27 -3.76 3.16
CA ASP A 158 -9.87 -3.81 4.57
C ASP A 158 -9.78 -5.28 5.03
N ALA A 159 -10.76 -6.13 4.68
CA ALA A 159 -10.74 -7.56 4.99
C ALA A 159 -9.55 -8.29 4.36
N TRP A 160 -9.25 -7.99 3.10
CA TRP A 160 -8.09 -8.55 2.40
C TRP A 160 -6.77 -8.19 3.08
N SER A 161 -6.64 -6.95 3.56
CA SER A 161 -5.45 -6.51 4.29
C SER A 161 -5.26 -7.28 5.60
N LEU A 162 -6.35 -7.61 6.30
CA LEU A 162 -6.30 -8.44 7.51
C LEU A 162 -5.92 -9.90 7.21
N MET A 163 -6.43 -10.46 6.11
CA MET A 163 -6.02 -11.80 5.66
C MET A 163 -4.52 -11.85 5.31
N LEU A 164 -4.00 -10.81 4.65
CA LEU A 164 -2.57 -10.70 4.37
C LEU A 164 -1.73 -10.51 5.62
N LEU A 165 -2.21 -9.73 6.60
CA LEU A 165 -1.55 -9.57 7.90
C LEU A 165 -1.43 -10.92 8.62
N HIS A 166 -2.50 -11.71 8.65
CA HIS A 166 -2.47 -13.07 9.19
C HIS A 166 -1.46 -13.95 8.44
N ARG A 167 -1.47 -13.91 7.10
CA ARG A 167 -0.54 -14.70 6.27
C ARG A 167 0.92 -14.32 6.50
N ALA A 168 1.22 -13.09 6.88
CA ALA A 168 2.56 -12.62 7.18
C ALA A 168 3.02 -12.94 8.62
N SER A 169 2.21 -13.62 9.44
CA SER A 169 2.49 -13.83 10.87
C SER A 169 3.84 -14.48 11.20
N ASP A 170 4.37 -15.32 10.30
CA ASP A 170 5.68 -15.98 10.40
C ASP A 170 6.87 -15.04 10.11
N ARG A 171 6.59 -13.81 9.66
CA ARG A 171 7.56 -12.74 9.36
C ARG A 171 7.48 -11.58 10.36
N LEU A 172 6.70 -11.73 11.43
CA LEU A 172 6.45 -10.69 12.43
C LEU A 172 7.07 -11.10 13.78
N THR A 173 7.88 -10.21 14.35
CA THR A 173 8.66 -10.50 15.56
C THR A 173 7.83 -10.37 16.83
N ALA A 174 7.15 -9.23 17.00
CA ALA A 174 6.66 -8.81 18.31
C ALA A 174 5.15 -9.06 18.54
N ASP A 175 4.30 -8.72 17.56
CA ASP A 175 2.87 -8.99 17.59
C ASP A 175 2.39 -9.39 16.20
N ARG A 176 1.42 -10.30 16.13
CA ARG A 176 1.00 -10.97 14.89
C ARG A 176 -0.45 -11.46 14.98
N LEU A 177 -1.19 -11.39 13.89
CA LEU A 177 -2.58 -11.88 13.85
C LEU A 177 -2.60 -13.40 13.65
N VAL A 178 -2.61 -14.16 14.76
CA VAL A 178 -2.55 -15.63 14.71
C VAL A 178 -3.87 -16.27 14.30
N HIS A 179 -4.99 -15.72 14.77
CA HIS A 179 -6.32 -16.22 14.41
C HIS A 179 -6.61 -16.02 12.93
N LEU A 180 -7.16 -17.06 12.28
CA LEU A 180 -7.50 -17.04 10.86
C LEU A 180 -8.73 -16.15 10.63
N PRO A 181 -8.58 -14.99 9.96
CA PRO A 181 -9.67 -14.04 9.83
C PRO A 181 -10.85 -14.60 9.02
N PHE A 182 -12.05 -14.29 9.49
CA PHE A 182 -13.32 -14.52 8.80
C PHE A 182 -13.58 -15.99 8.44
N ARG A 183 -13.03 -16.91 9.23
CA ARG A 183 -13.10 -18.36 9.01
C ARG A 183 -12.68 -18.80 7.60
N GLY A 184 -11.72 -18.09 7.01
CA GLY A 184 -11.22 -18.37 5.65
C GLY A 184 -12.15 -17.95 4.51
N ARG A 185 -13.23 -17.20 4.79
CA ARG A 185 -14.05 -16.57 3.74
C ARG A 185 -13.20 -15.62 2.91
N THR A 186 -13.49 -15.56 1.62
CA THR A 186 -12.84 -14.60 0.73
C THR A 186 -13.27 -13.18 1.07
N ALA A 187 -12.37 -12.20 0.83
CA ALA A 187 -12.65 -10.77 0.96
C ALA A 187 -13.96 -10.35 0.25
N ARG A 188 -14.27 -11.00 -0.87
CA ARG A 188 -15.49 -10.76 -1.65
C ARG A 188 -16.76 -11.26 -0.96
N GLU A 189 -16.72 -12.44 -0.36
CA GLU A 189 -17.83 -12.99 0.43
C GLU A 189 -18.10 -12.14 1.66
N ILE A 190 -17.04 -11.63 2.31
CA ILE A 190 -17.14 -10.72 3.46
C ILE A 190 -17.79 -9.39 3.07
N ALA A 191 -17.46 -8.89 1.88
CA ALA A 191 -18.05 -7.67 1.33
C ALA A 191 -19.51 -7.83 0.87
N GLY A 192 -20.02 -9.06 0.75
CA GLY A 192 -21.33 -9.30 0.13
C GLY A 192 -21.39 -8.92 -1.35
N SER A 193 -20.23 -8.79 -2.01
CA SER A 193 -20.11 -8.31 -3.38
C SER A 193 -20.57 -9.39 -4.38
N ARG A 194 -21.83 -9.28 -4.84
CA ARG A 194 -22.33 -10.04 -6.00
C ARG A 194 -21.58 -9.59 -7.26
N PHE A 195 -21.40 -10.48 -8.23
CA PHE A 195 -20.87 -10.11 -9.55
C PHE A 195 -21.56 -8.86 -10.07
N TYR A 196 -20.79 -7.81 -10.36
CA TYR A 196 -21.22 -6.86 -11.38
C TYR A 196 -21.38 -7.71 -12.65
N GLY A 197 -22.59 -7.72 -13.23
CA GLY A 197 -22.82 -8.36 -14.52
C GLY A 197 -21.95 -7.75 -15.61
N GLU A 198 -22.22 -8.09 -16.88
CA GLU A 198 -21.53 -7.46 -18.02
C GLU A 198 -21.52 -5.93 -17.87
N ASN A 199 -20.43 -5.30 -18.34
CA ASN A 199 -20.27 -3.85 -18.30
C ASN A 199 -21.54 -3.17 -18.83
N ARG A 200 -22.27 -2.49 -17.94
CA ARG A 200 -23.57 -1.88 -18.23
C ARG A 200 -23.47 -0.56 -18.96
N THR A 201 -22.26 0.00 -19.09
CA THR A 201 -22.04 1.17 -19.93
C THR A 201 -22.40 0.79 -21.37
N PRO A 202 -23.40 1.44 -21.99
CA PRO A 202 -23.76 1.15 -23.37
C PRO A 202 -22.53 1.23 -24.27
N ARG A 203 -22.36 0.24 -25.15
CA ARG A 203 -21.26 0.26 -26.13
C ARG A 203 -21.42 1.51 -26.98
N ILE A 204 -20.32 2.25 -27.20
CA ILE A 204 -20.34 3.42 -28.07
C ILE A 204 -20.71 2.94 -29.49
N PRO A 205 -21.74 3.50 -30.13
CA PRO A 205 -22.14 3.07 -31.47
C PRO A 205 -21.00 3.22 -32.49
N PRO A 206 -20.85 2.29 -33.45
CA PRO A 206 -19.78 2.34 -34.45
C PRO A 206 -19.70 3.66 -35.21
N GLU A 207 -20.84 4.27 -35.51
CA GLU A 207 -20.95 5.57 -36.18
C GLU A 207 -20.35 6.74 -35.39
N VAL A 208 -20.24 6.60 -34.06
CA VAL A 208 -19.54 7.56 -33.20
C VAL A 208 -18.09 7.13 -33.00
N LEU A 209 -17.86 5.84 -32.69
CA LEU A 209 -16.53 5.36 -32.34
C LEU A 209 -15.55 5.40 -33.54
N ALA A 210 -16.01 5.04 -34.73
CA ALA A 210 -15.17 4.97 -35.92
C ALA A 210 -14.55 6.31 -36.33
N PRO A 211 -15.29 7.45 -36.44
CA PRO A 211 -14.67 8.73 -36.75
C PRO A 211 -13.73 9.22 -35.64
N TYR A 212 -14.06 8.98 -34.36
CA TYR A 212 -13.15 9.29 -33.25
C TYR A 212 -11.84 8.52 -33.34
N LEU A 213 -11.90 7.21 -33.57
CA LEU A 213 -10.70 6.38 -33.74
C LEU A 213 -9.90 6.80 -34.97
N ARG A 214 -10.56 7.12 -36.08
CA ARG A 214 -9.88 7.63 -37.29
C ARG A 214 -9.15 8.94 -37.01
N GLY A 215 -9.80 9.87 -36.31
CA GLY A 215 -9.18 11.14 -35.89
C GLY A 215 -8.00 10.93 -34.94
N ALA A 216 -8.14 10.06 -33.95
CA ALA A 216 -7.06 9.73 -33.02
C ALA A 216 -5.86 9.08 -33.73
N LEU A 217 -6.11 8.16 -34.66
CA LEU A 217 -5.06 7.53 -35.46
C LEU A 217 -4.40 8.54 -36.40
N PHE A 218 -5.17 9.40 -37.08
CA PHE A 218 -4.61 10.49 -37.89
C PHE A 218 -3.72 11.41 -37.05
N TYR A 219 -4.19 11.80 -35.85
CA TYR A 219 -3.44 12.64 -34.95
C TYR A 219 -2.09 12.02 -34.59
N VAL A 220 -2.07 10.76 -34.18
CA VAL A 220 -0.84 10.08 -33.73
C VAL A 220 0.08 9.70 -34.89
N GLN A 221 -0.46 9.23 -36.02
CA GLN A 221 0.34 8.68 -37.11
C GLN A 221 0.80 9.73 -38.12
N VAL A 222 0.04 10.81 -38.28
CA VAL A 222 0.31 11.84 -39.30
C VAL A 222 0.63 13.16 -38.60
N ALA A 223 -0.36 13.77 -37.95
CA ALA A 223 -0.24 15.15 -37.46
C ALA A 223 0.81 15.33 -36.36
N ALA A 224 1.06 14.31 -35.52
CA ALA A 224 2.01 14.41 -34.41
C ALA A 224 3.43 14.72 -34.89
N ASN A 225 3.87 14.14 -36.01
CA ASN A 225 5.20 14.39 -36.54
C ASN A 225 5.35 15.86 -36.97
N ASP A 226 4.34 16.40 -37.66
CA ASP A 226 4.34 17.79 -38.12
C ASP A 226 4.28 18.76 -36.95
N ILE A 227 3.46 18.47 -35.93
CA ILE A 227 3.36 19.28 -34.69
C ILE A 227 4.71 19.31 -33.96
N LEU A 228 5.38 18.16 -33.81
CA LEU A 228 6.68 18.09 -33.14
C LEU A 228 7.78 18.79 -33.96
N ALA A 229 7.74 18.70 -35.29
CA ALA A 229 8.66 19.42 -36.16
C ALA A 229 8.48 20.94 -36.04
N ALA A 230 7.24 21.43 -36.07
CA ALA A 230 6.92 22.84 -35.90
C ALA A 230 7.35 23.37 -34.51
N GLU A 231 7.20 22.57 -33.45
CA GLU A 231 7.64 22.95 -32.11
C GLU A 231 9.18 23.07 -32.02
N LYS A 232 9.91 22.17 -32.70
CA LYS A 232 11.37 22.23 -32.78
C LYS A 232 11.84 23.48 -33.53
N GLU A 233 11.19 23.82 -34.65
CA GLU A 233 11.48 25.04 -35.40
C GLU A 233 11.23 26.29 -34.53
N ARG A 234 10.10 26.31 -33.80
CA ARG A 234 9.76 27.40 -32.88
C ARG A 234 10.81 27.59 -31.78
N GLN A 235 11.36 26.51 -31.22
CA GLN A 235 12.44 26.58 -30.23
C GLN A 235 13.73 27.16 -30.83
N GLN A 236 14.12 26.72 -32.02
CA GLN A 236 15.30 27.22 -32.72
C GLN A 236 15.22 28.73 -32.99
N LEU A 237 14.05 29.22 -33.41
CA LEU A 237 13.82 30.65 -33.62
C LEU A 237 13.88 31.46 -32.31
N ALA A 238 13.44 30.89 -31.20
CA ALA A 238 13.50 31.55 -29.89
C ALA A 238 14.92 31.61 -29.31
N GLU A 239 15.78 30.63 -29.63
CA GLU A 239 17.18 30.59 -29.19
C GLU A 239 18.12 31.46 -30.04
N SER A 240 17.68 31.86 -31.24
CA SER A 240 18.47 32.67 -32.19
C SER A 240 18.09 34.15 -32.20
N ALA A 241 17.17 34.58 -31.33
CA ALA A 241 16.76 35.97 -31.09
C ALA A 241 17.34 36.50 -29.77
#